data_AF-W9G2C5-F1
#
_entry.id   AF-W9G2C5-F1
#
_cell.length_a   1.000
_cell.length_b   1.000
_cell.length_c   1.000
_cell.angle_alpha   90.00
_cell.angle_beta   90.00
_cell.angle_gamma   90.00
#
_symmetry.space_group_name_H-M   'P 1'
#
loop_
_entity.id
_entity.type
_entity.pdbx_description
1 polymer ?
#
loop_
_entity_poly.entity_id
_entity_poly.type
_entity_poly.pdbx_seq_one_letter_code
_entity_poly.pdbx_strand_id
1 'polypeptide(L)'
;MADPQQSSGAGQRFVINVVGLVGLVFGVIPILRYLLGFDFFGFTTAPYDWLRLEGAARFLPPVLVLVVCIAVSYWLERRLQRD
;
A
#
# COMPACT_ATOMS: atom_id res chain seq x y z
N MET A 1 18.13 6.14 -29.83
CA MET A 1 17.99 7.43 -29.12
C MET A 1 16.78 7.28 -28.22
N ALA A 2 16.97 7.32 -26.90
CA ALA A 2 15.86 7.18 -25.95
C ALA A 2 15.19 8.54 -25.78
N ASP A 3 13.90 8.63 -26.13
CA ASP A 3 13.10 9.83 -25.98
C ASP A 3 12.95 10.20 -24.49
N PRO A 4 13.35 11.41 -24.06
CA PRO A 4 13.28 11.81 -22.66
C PRO A 4 11.84 11.88 -22.12
N GLN A 5 10.82 12.04 -23.00
CA GLN A 5 9.40 12.02 -22.60
C GLN A 5 8.89 10.62 -22.22
N GLN A 6 9.44 9.54 -22.80
CA GLN A 6 8.99 8.18 -22.52
C GLN A 6 9.49 7.66 -21.15
N SER A 7 10.63 8.17 -20.67
CA SER A 7 11.20 7.85 -19.36
C SER A 7 10.34 8.35 -18.19
N SER A 8 9.68 9.51 -18.33
CA SER A 8 8.84 10.09 -17.26
C SER A 8 7.64 9.19 -16.95
N GLY A 9 6.96 8.69 -18.00
CA GLY A 9 5.79 7.84 -17.85
C GLY A 9 6.09 6.44 -17.30
N ALA A 10 7.24 5.87 -17.66
CA ALA A 10 7.65 4.55 -17.18
C ALA A 10 8.03 4.55 -15.69
N GLY A 11 8.77 5.56 -15.23
CA GLY A 11 9.16 5.70 -13.83
C GLY A 11 7.96 5.90 -12.91
N GLN A 12 7.01 6.75 -13.30
CA GLN A 12 5.83 7.02 -12.49
C GLN A 12 4.88 5.81 -12.41
N ARG A 13 4.74 5.02 -13.47
CA ARG A 13 4.01 3.73 -13.45
C ARG A 13 4.67 2.71 -12.53
N PHE A 14 6.01 2.64 -12.51
CA PHE A 14 6.73 1.80 -11.57
C PHE A 14 6.44 2.20 -10.11
N VAL A 15 6.47 3.50 -9.81
CA VAL A 15 6.13 4.01 -8.46
C VAL A 15 4.72 3.63 -8.05
N ILE A 16 3.72 3.79 -8.94
CA ILE A 16 2.33 3.40 -8.67
C ILE A 16 2.25 1.90 -8.33
N ASN A 17 2.93 1.05 -9.11
CA ASN A 17 2.96 -0.40 -8.84
C ASN A 17 3.61 -0.74 -7.50
N VAL A 18 4.71 -0.07 -7.15
CA VAL A 18 5.38 -0.25 -5.85
C VAL A 18 4.46 0.19 -4.71
N VAL A 19 3.81 1.35 -4.82
CA VAL A 19 2.85 1.83 -3.81
C VAL A 19 1.67 0.86 -3.68
N GLY A 20 1.16 0.33 -4.80
CA GLY A 20 0.13 -0.70 -4.81
C GLY A 20 0.57 -1.98 -4.10
N LEU A 21 1.80 -2.44 -4.35
CA LEU A 21 2.37 -3.61 -3.68
C LEU A 21 2.52 -3.38 -2.16
N VAL A 22 2.96 -2.20 -1.74
CA VAL A 22 3.03 -1.83 -0.31
C VAL A 22 1.65 -1.84 0.32
N GLY A 23 0.64 -1.25 -0.33
CA GLY A 23 -0.75 -1.28 0.15
C GLY A 23 -1.33 -2.69 0.23
N LEU A 24 -0.95 -3.58 -0.69
CA LEU A 24 -1.34 -4.99 -0.63
C LEU A 24 -0.69 -5.70 0.56
N VAL A 25 0.63 -5.58 0.71
CA VAL A 25 1.41 -6.30 1.73
C VAL A 25 1.13 -5.81 3.15
N PHE A 26 0.97 -4.51 3.33
CA PHE A 26 0.81 -3.89 4.65
C PHE A 26 -0.62 -3.44 4.96
N GLY A 27 -1.51 -3.42 3.97
CA GLY A 27 -2.94 -3.17 4.18
C GLY A 27 -3.75 -4.46 4.09
N VAL A 28 -3.80 -5.05 2.89
CA VAL A 28 -4.71 -6.18 2.60
C VAL A 28 -4.32 -7.45 3.37
N ILE A 29 -3.06 -7.87 3.28
CA ILE A 29 -2.58 -9.11 3.95
C ILE A 29 -2.83 -9.09 5.47
N PRO A 30 -2.47 -8.03 6.23
CA PRO A 30 -2.73 -7.99 7.67
C PRO A 30 -4.23 -7.95 8.01
N ILE A 31 -5.08 -7.31 7.20
CA ILE A 31 -6.54 -7.39 7.38
C ILE A 31 -7.02 -8.83 7.23
N LEU A 32 -6.60 -9.51 6.16
CA LEU A 32 -6.96 -10.93 5.93
C LEU A 32 -6.40 -11.83 7.03
N ARG A 33 -5.19 -11.57 7.52
CA ARG A 33 -4.59 -12.26 8.68
C ARG A 33 -5.49 -12.14 9.91
N TYR A 34 -5.94 -10.93 10.24
CA TYR A 34 -6.81 -10.71 11.40
C TYR A 34 -8.20 -11.33 11.26
N LEU A 35 -8.74 -11.41 10.03
CA LEU A 35 -10.04 -12.02 9.74
C LEU A 35 -9.98 -13.56 9.73
N LEU A 36 -8.91 -14.13 9.18
CA LEU A 36 -8.77 -15.58 8.96
C LEU A 36 -7.95 -16.27 10.06
N GLY A 37 -7.32 -15.52 10.95
CA GLY A 37 -6.54 -16.05 12.07
C GLY A 37 -5.23 -16.74 11.66
N PHE A 38 -4.65 -16.39 10.52
CA PHE A 38 -3.40 -17.01 10.05
C PHE A 38 -2.18 -16.54 10.86
N ASP A 39 -1.35 -17.46 11.34
CA ASP A 39 -0.13 -17.11 12.09
C ASP A 39 1.11 -16.84 11.22
N PHE A 40 1.13 -17.30 9.97
CA PHE A 40 2.34 -17.32 9.13
C PHE A 40 2.85 -15.95 8.64
N PHE A 41 2.01 -14.91 8.60
CA PHE A 41 2.35 -13.58 8.05
C PHE A 41 2.77 -12.52 9.09
N GLY A 42 3.49 -12.92 10.16
CA GLY A 42 3.73 -12.05 11.32
C GLY A 42 4.51 -10.77 10.98
N PHE A 43 5.33 -10.83 9.93
CA PHE A 43 6.08 -9.67 9.43
C PHE A 43 5.18 -8.52 8.93
N THR A 44 3.99 -8.83 8.40
CA THR A 44 3.06 -7.80 7.89
C THR A 44 2.33 -7.04 8.99
N THR A 45 2.24 -7.63 10.19
CA THR A 45 1.64 -7.01 11.38
C THR A 45 2.66 -6.47 12.37
N ALA A 46 3.92 -6.91 12.28
CA ALA A 46 5.03 -6.43 13.11
C ALA A 46 5.10 -4.89 13.29
N PRO A 47 4.92 -4.05 12.25
CA PRO A 47 4.91 -2.59 12.44
C PRO A 47 3.71 -2.08 13.25
N TYR A 48 2.62 -2.84 13.32
CA TYR A 48 1.38 -2.48 14.02
C TYR A 48 1.30 -3.05 15.44
N ASP A 49 2.01 -4.15 15.71
CA ASP A 49 1.99 -4.83 17.00
C ASP A 49 2.51 -3.95 18.15
N TRP A 50 3.37 -2.98 17.86
CA TRP A 50 3.85 -2.02 18.86
C TRP A 50 2.74 -1.10 19.41
N LEU A 51 1.67 -0.85 18.63
CA LEU A 51 0.55 -0.02 19.09
C LEU A 51 -0.35 -0.72 20.11
N ARG A 52 -0.20 -2.03 20.35
CA ARG A 52 -0.97 -2.82 21.32
C ARG A 52 -2.48 -2.56 21.25
N LEU A 53 -3.01 -2.41 20.04
CA LEU A 53 -4.43 -2.10 19.82
C LEU A 53 -5.29 -3.35 20.01
N GLU A 54 -6.33 -3.23 20.82
CA GLU A 54 -7.25 -4.35 21.12
C GLU A 54 -8.52 -4.29 20.26
N GLY A 55 -9.13 -5.46 20.04
CA GLY A 55 -10.42 -5.58 19.37
C GLY A 55 -10.42 -5.04 17.93
N ALA A 56 -11.41 -4.19 17.60
CA ALA A 56 -11.57 -3.63 16.25
C ALA A 56 -10.48 -2.60 15.89
N ALA A 57 -9.80 -2.02 16.88
CA ALA A 57 -8.77 -1.00 16.65
C ALA A 57 -7.54 -1.57 15.94
N ARG A 58 -7.31 -2.89 15.97
CA ARG A 58 -6.22 -3.55 15.24
C ARG A 58 -6.32 -3.41 13.71
N PHE A 59 -7.51 -3.17 13.18
CA PHE A 59 -7.74 -2.97 11.75
C PHE A 59 -7.45 -1.53 11.29
N LEU A 60 -7.40 -0.59 12.22
CA LEU A 60 -7.23 0.84 11.92
C LEU A 60 -5.90 1.13 11.20
N PRO A 61 -4.74 0.62 11.68
CA PRO A 61 -3.47 0.83 10.99
C PRO A 61 -3.42 0.28 9.55
N PRO A 62 -3.75 -0.99 9.27
CA PRO A 62 -3.66 -1.50 7.90
C PRO A 62 -4.69 -0.86 6.96
N VAL A 63 -5.88 -0.49 7.46
CA VAL A 63 -6.87 0.27 6.67
C VAL A 63 -6.34 1.65 6.32
N LEU A 64 -5.71 2.35 7.26
CA LEU A 64 -5.08 3.65 6.98
C LEU A 64 -4.00 3.55 5.91
N VAL A 65 -3.12 2.54 6.00
CA VAL A 65 -2.10 2.29 4.97
C VAL A 65 -2.75 2.06 3.61
N LEU A 66 -3.79 1.23 3.54
CA LEU A 66 -4.55 0.99 2.31
C LEU A 66 -5.12 2.29 1.72
N VAL A 67 -5.79 3.10 2.53
CA VAL A 67 -6.40 4.36 2.10
C VAL A 67 -5.33 5.32 1.59
N VAL A 68 -4.21 5.45 2.29
CA VAL A 68 -3.10 6.32 1.89
C VAL A 68 -2.47 5.83 0.59
N CYS A 69 -2.19 4.53 0.45
CA CYS A 69 -1.65 3.95 -0.78
C CYS A 69 -2.59 4.17 -1.97
N ILE A 70 -3.90 3.96 -1.78
CA ILE A 70 -4.90 4.23 -2.83
C ILE A 70 -4.91 5.71 -3.19
N ALA A 71 -4.96 6.61 -2.21
CA ALA A 71 -4.98 8.05 -2.45
C ALA A 71 -3.72 8.55 -3.17
N VAL A 72 -2.54 8.07 -2.77
CA VAL A 72 -1.26 8.40 -3.39
C VAL A 72 -1.18 7.86 -4.81
N SER A 73 -1.54 6.59 -5.02
CA SER A 73 -1.60 6.00 -6.37
C SER A 73 -2.56 6.74 -7.28
N TYR A 74 -3.76 7.08 -6.79
CA TYR A 74 -4.76 7.85 -7.53
C TYR A 74 -4.26 9.25 -7.88
N TRP A 75 -3.58 9.92 -6.95
CA TRP A 75 -3.00 11.23 -7.20
C TRP A 75 -1.85 11.19 -8.22
N LEU A 76 -0.98 10.18 -8.12
CA LEU A 76 0.08 9.93 -9.09
C LEU A 76 -0.47 9.60 -10.49
N GLU A 77 -1.50 8.78 -10.57
CA GLU A 77 -2.16 8.42 -11.83
C GLU A 77 -2.83 9.65 -12.45
N ARG A 78 -3.53 10.46 -11.63
CA ARG A 78 -4.15 11.70 -12.09
C ARG A 78 -3.13 12.73 -12.56
N ARG A 79 -1.93 12.78 -11.96
CA ARG A 79 -0.84 13.63 -12.44
C ARG A 79 -0.32 13.15 -13.79
N LEU A 80 -0.16 11.84 -13.97
CA LEU A 80 0.28 11.22 -15.23
C LEU A 80 -0.69 11.46 -16.40
N GLN A 81 -1.99 11.65 -16.12
CA GLN A 81 -3.01 11.98 -17.12
C GLN A 81 -3.08 13.47 -17.46
N ARG A 82 -2.47 14.33 -16.61
CA ARG A 82 -2.53 15.80 -16.73
C ARG A 82 -1.32 16.39 -17.46
N ASP A 83 -0.20 15.68 -17.41
CA ASP A 83 1.00 15.89 -18.26
C ASP A 83 0.83 15.16 -19.61
#